data_AF-A0A653BRB4-F1
#
_entry.id   AF-A0A653BRB4-F1
#
_cell.length_a   1.000
_cell.length_b   1.000
_cell.length_c   1.000
_cell.angle_alpha   90.00
_cell.angle_beta   90.00
_cell.angle_gamma   90.00
#
_symmetry.space_group_name_H-M   'P 1'
#
loop_
_entity.id
_entity.type
_entity.pdbx_description
1 polymer ?
#
loop_
_entity_poly.entity_id
_entity_poly.type
_entity_poly.pdbx_seq_one_letter_code
_entity_poly.pdbx_strand_id
1 'polypeptide(L)'
;MEWLFGKKLTPEELLRKNQRALNKAMRDLDREKQKMEQQEKKIIIDIKKLAKEGQMDAVKIMARDLVRTRRYVKKFMLMRANIQAVSLKIQTLRSQNAMAQAMKGVTRAMASMNRQLNLPQIQRILQEFEKQSEIMDMKEEVMNDAIDDAMEGDEDEEER
;
A
#
# COMPACT_ATOMS: atom_id res chain seq x y z
N MET A 1 -8.13 -37.17 1.44
CA MET A 1 -8.01 -36.36 0.20
C MET A 1 -7.52 -34.92 0.46
N GLU A 2 -7.62 -34.36 1.67
CA GLU A 2 -7.08 -33.00 1.98
C GLU A 2 -5.57 -32.93 2.29
N TRP A 3 -4.86 -34.06 2.35
CA TRP A 3 -3.40 -34.10 2.59
C TRP A 3 -2.56 -33.99 1.31
N LEU A 4 -3.15 -34.30 0.14
CA LEU A 4 -2.48 -34.30 -1.17
C LEU A 4 -2.62 -32.97 -1.94
N PHE A 5 -3.58 -32.13 -1.56
CA PHE A 5 -3.75 -30.78 -2.09
C PHE A 5 -3.63 -29.82 -0.91
N GLY A 6 -2.47 -29.20 -0.77
CA GLY A 6 -2.13 -28.34 0.37
C GLY A 6 -3.30 -27.44 0.78
N LYS A 7 -3.55 -27.36 2.10
CA LYS A 7 -4.65 -26.59 2.70
C LYS A 7 -4.79 -25.25 1.99
N LYS A 8 -5.93 -25.01 1.35
CA LYS A 8 -6.28 -23.68 0.82
C LYS A 8 -6.21 -22.70 1.98
N LEU A 9 -5.31 -21.72 1.90
CA LEU A 9 -5.21 -20.70 2.93
C LEU A 9 -6.56 -20.01 3.06
N THR A 10 -6.96 -19.76 4.31
CA THR A 10 -8.12 -18.91 4.57
C THR A 10 -7.85 -17.48 4.07
N PRO A 11 -8.89 -16.70 3.74
CA PRO A 11 -8.73 -15.29 3.35
C PRO A 11 -7.92 -14.49 4.37
N GLU A 12 -8.09 -14.78 5.66
CA GLU A 12 -7.35 -14.12 6.74
C GLU A 12 -5.85 -14.48 6.75
N GLU A 13 -5.50 -15.76 6.55
CA GLU A 13 -4.12 -16.19 6.42
C GLU A 13 -3.44 -15.60 5.18
N LEU A 14 -4.18 -15.48 4.07
CA LEU A 14 -3.70 -14.87 2.84
C LEU A 14 -3.41 -13.37 3.04
N LEU A 15 -4.34 -12.62 3.63
CA LEU A 15 -4.16 -11.20 3.96
C LEU A 15 -2.96 -11.01 4.90
N ARG A 16 -2.79 -11.86 5.91
CA ARG A 16 -1.66 -11.82 6.85
C ARG A 16 -0.32 -12.13 6.15
N LYS A 17 -0.31 -13.10 5.23
CA LYS A 17 0.88 -13.45 4.44
C LYS A 17 1.28 -12.29 3.52
N ASN A 18 0.31 -11.68 2.82
CA ASN A 18 0.54 -10.54 1.94
C ASN A 18 1.06 -9.33 2.73
N GLN A 19 0.46 -9.01 3.88
CA GLN A 19 0.93 -7.94 4.76
C GLN A 19 2.41 -8.12 5.17
N ARG A 20 2.81 -9.35 5.52
CA ARG A 20 4.22 -9.67 5.85
C ARG A 20 5.14 -9.50 4.64
N ALA A 21 4.69 -9.93 3.47
CA ALA A 21 5.45 -9.79 2.23
C ALA A 21 5.66 -8.30 1.87
N LEU A 22 4.62 -7.48 1.94
CA LEU A 22 4.72 -6.03 1.72
C LEU A 22 5.64 -5.36 2.73
N ASN A 23 5.51 -5.69 4.03
CA ASN A 23 6.40 -5.17 5.07
C ASN A 23 7.87 -5.55 4.85
N LYS A 24 8.13 -6.74 4.31
CA LYS A 24 9.48 -7.15 3.95
C LYS A 24 9.99 -6.33 2.75
N ALA A 25 9.18 -6.21 1.70
CA ALA A 25 9.51 -5.42 0.52
C ALA A 25 9.83 -3.97 0.88
N MET A 26 9.04 -3.31 1.74
CA MET A 26 9.33 -1.95 2.21
C MET A 26 10.72 -1.83 2.86
N ARG A 27 11.10 -2.80 3.72
CA ARG A 27 12.43 -2.78 4.37
C ARG A 27 13.56 -3.02 3.39
N ASP A 28 13.35 -3.90 2.42
CA ASP A 28 14.36 -4.18 1.40
C ASP A 28 14.54 -2.97 0.47
N LEU A 29 13.46 -2.25 0.14
CA LEU A 29 13.53 -0.97 -0.58
C LEU A 29 14.26 0.11 0.22
N ASP A 30 13.97 0.24 1.51
CA ASP A 30 14.64 1.22 2.39
C ASP A 30 16.15 0.97 2.46
N ARG A 31 16.56 -0.30 2.54
CA ARG A 31 17.97 -0.68 2.52
C ARG A 31 18.63 -0.32 1.19
N GLU A 32 17.96 -0.59 0.08
CA GLU A 32 18.52 -0.30 -1.24
C GLU A 32 18.60 1.21 -1.50
N LYS A 33 17.59 1.97 -1.10
CA LYS A 33 17.62 3.44 -1.08
C LYS A 33 18.82 3.96 -0.29
N GLN A 34 19.05 3.45 0.93
CA GLN A 34 20.19 3.87 1.76
C GLN A 34 21.54 3.57 1.10
N LYS A 35 21.69 2.43 0.41
CA LYS A 35 22.91 2.16 -0.37
C LYS A 35 23.10 3.14 -1.51
N MET A 36 22.04 3.48 -2.23
CA MET A 36 22.08 4.46 -3.32
C MET A 36 22.42 5.87 -2.82
N GLU A 37 21.88 6.28 -1.67
CA GLU A 37 22.26 7.55 -1.02
C GLU A 37 23.73 7.59 -0.60
N GLN A 38 24.28 6.46 -0.12
CA GLN A 38 25.71 6.35 0.18
C GLN A 38 26.57 6.41 -1.09
N GLN A 39 26.13 5.76 -2.17
CA GLN A 39 26.80 5.84 -3.47
C GLN A 39 26.77 7.26 -4.02
N GLU A 40 25.64 7.97 -3.90
CA GLU A 40 25.52 9.38 -4.28
C GLU A 40 26.59 10.24 -3.59
N LYS A 41 26.75 10.08 -2.27
CA LYS A 41 27.77 10.80 -1.50
C LYS A 41 29.19 10.49 -1.99
N LYS A 42 29.49 9.23 -2.32
CA LYS A 42 30.79 8.83 -2.87
C LYS A 42 31.05 9.46 -4.24
N ILE A 43 30.07 9.37 -5.16
CA ILE A 43 30.17 9.98 -6.49
C ILE A 43 30.43 11.49 -6.39
N ILE A 44 29.76 12.19 -5.46
CA ILE A 44 30.01 13.63 -5.23
C ILE A 44 31.45 13.90 -4.79
N ILE A 45 32.01 13.07 -3.91
CA ILE A 45 33.40 13.20 -3.45
C ILE A 45 34.36 12.94 -4.62
N ASP A 46 34.12 11.90 -5.41
CA ASP A 46 34.96 11.53 -6.55
C ASP A 46 34.92 12.60 -7.66
N ILE A 47 33.74 13.16 -7.96
CA ILE A 47 33.60 14.30 -8.88
C ILE A 47 34.46 15.47 -8.41
N LYS A 48 34.41 15.82 -7.13
CA LYS A 48 35.22 16.92 -6.57
C LYS A 48 36.72 16.64 -6.67
N LYS A 49 37.14 15.39 -6.47
CA LYS A 49 38.54 14.98 -6.59
C LYS A 49 39.02 15.07 -8.05
N LEU A 50 38.31 14.45 -8.98
CA LEU A 50 38.62 14.46 -10.41
C LEU A 50 38.63 15.88 -11.00
N ALA A 51 37.75 16.75 -10.53
CA ALA A 51 37.72 18.15 -10.93
C ALA A 51 38.99 18.90 -10.51
N LYS A 52 39.51 18.65 -9.28
CA LYS A 52 40.78 19.23 -8.81
C LYS A 52 41.99 18.72 -9.59
N GLU A 53 41.93 17.47 -10.04
CA GLU A 53 42.96 16.84 -10.88
C GLU A 53 42.88 17.27 -12.36
N GLY A 54 41.88 18.08 -12.74
CA GLY A 54 41.70 18.57 -14.11
C GLY A 54 41.12 17.55 -15.08
N GLN A 55 40.66 16.39 -14.61
CA GLN A 55 40.14 15.29 -15.45
C GLN A 55 38.68 15.53 -15.85
N MET A 56 38.44 16.49 -16.74
CA MET A 56 37.08 16.95 -17.04
C MET A 56 36.19 15.95 -17.78
N ASP A 57 36.75 15.06 -18.58
CA ASP A 57 35.95 14.03 -19.24
C ASP A 57 35.45 12.98 -18.24
N ALA A 58 36.27 12.60 -17.25
CA ALA A 58 35.85 11.72 -16.17
C ALA A 58 34.76 12.36 -15.29
N VAL A 59 34.89 13.67 -15.01
CA VAL A 59 33.85 14.43 -14.28
C VAL A 59 32.52 14.44 -15.02
N LYS A 60 32.51 14.64 -16.35
CA LYS A 60 31.27 14.60 -17.14
C LYS A 60 30.59 13.24 -17.06
N ILE A 61 31.36 12.14 -17.10
CA ILE A 61 30.83 10.78 -16.97
C ILE A 61 30.23 10.58 -15.57
N MET A 62 30.97 10.92 -14.52
CA MET A 62 30.53 10.77 -13.13
C MET A 62 29.32 11.66 -12.80
N ALA A 63 29.23 12.86 -13.40
CA ALA A 63 28.06 13.73 -13.25
C ALA A 63 26.78 13.11 -13.84
N ARG A 64 26.89 12.42 -14.98
CA ARG A 64 25.75 11.65 -15.54
C ARG A 64 25.34 10.52 -14.62
N ASP A 65 26.31 9.82 -14.02
CA ASP A 65 26.03 8.76 -13.06
C ASP A 65 25.32 9.31 -11.81
N LEU A 66 25.78 10.44 -11.28
CA LEU A 66 25.13 11.14 -10.15
C LEU A 66 23.65 11.42 -10.41
N VAL A 67 23.32 11.95 -11.60
CA VAL A 67 21.92 12.23 -11.98
C VAL A 67 21.10 10.94 -12.03
N ARG A 68 21.66 9.85 -12.57
CA ARG A 68 21.00 8.53 -12.59
C ARG A 68 20.77 8.00 -11.18
N THR A 69 21.78 8.06 -10.30
CA THR A 69 21.66 7.64 -8.90
C THR A 69 20.54 8.40 -8.19
N ARG A 70 20.46 9.73 -8.36
CA ARG A 70 19.37 10.55 -7.79
C ARG A 70 17.99 10.14 -8.30
N ARG A 71 17.86 9.87 -9.60
CA ARG A 71 16.60 9.36 -10.19
C ARG A 71 16.20 8.02 -9.57
N TYR A 72 17.16 7.11 -9.35
CA TYR A 72 16.87 5.84 -8.67
C TYR A 72 16.43 6.05 -7.22
N VAL A 73 17.06 6.96 -6.46
CA VAL A 73 16.62 7.30 -5.10
C VAL A 73 15.17 7.80 -5.10
N LYS A 74 14.80 8.74 -6.00
CA LYS A 74 13.40 9.21 -6.16
C LYS A 74 12.47 8.03 -6.47
N LYS A 75 12.84 7.17 -7.42
CA LYS A 75 12.05 5.99 -7.79
C LYS A 75 11.84 5.02 -6.63
N PHE A 76 12.85 4.80 -5.79
CA PHE A 76 12.72 3.98 -4.59
C PHE A 76 11.77 4.60 -3.57
N MET A 77 11.77 5.92 -3.41
CA MET A 77 10.83 6.63 -2.54
C MET A 77 9.38 6.46 -3.01
N LEU A 78 9.13 6.68 -4.29
CA LEU A 78 7.79 6.49 -4.89
C LEU A 78 7.32 5.04 -4.74
N MET A 79 8.17 4.07 -5.06
CA MET A 79 7.82 2.66 -4.94
C MET A 79 7.52 2.24 -3.49
N ARG A 80 8.26 2.79 -2.51
CA ARG A 80 7.97 2.58 -1.08
C ARG A 80 6.59 3.16 -0.73
N ALA A 81 6.28 4.37 -1.18
CA ALA A 81 4.98 5.01 -0.93
C ALA A 81 3.84 4.16 -1.50
N ASN A 82 3.97 3.66 -2.72
CA ASN A 82 2.98 2.79 -3.36
C ASN A 82 2.77 1.48 -2.58
N ILE A 83 3.85 0.83 -2.13
CA ILE A 83 3.74 -0.39 -1.29
C ILE A 83 3.07 -0.07 0.04
N GLN A 84 3.35 1.09 0.63
CA GLN A 84 2.71 1.53 1.86
C GLN A 84 1.20 1.76 1.67
N ALA A 85 0.79 2.39 0.57
CA ALA A 85 -0.62 2.55 0.21
C ALA A 85 -1.33 1.20 0.05
N VAL A 86 -0.74 0.27 -0.70
CA VAL A 86 -1.29 -1.09 -0.85
C VAL A 86 -1.36 -1.83 0.49
N SER A 87 -0.35 -1.66 1.35
CA SER A 87 -0.32 -2.22 2.70
C SER A 87 -1.48 -1.68 3.55
N LEU A 88 -1.76 -0.38 3.50
CA LEU A 88 -2.91 0.21 4.20
C LEU A 88 -4.24 -0.34 3.66
N LYS A 89 -4.38 -0.48 2.34
CA LYS A 89 -5.57 -1.10 1.72
C LYS A 89 -5.78 -2.54 2.21
N ILE A 90 -4.73 -3.35 2.30
CA ILE A 90 -4.82 -4.71 2.87
C ILE A 90 -5.23 -4.69 4.34
N GLN A 91 -4.72 -3.74 5.14
CA GLN A 91 -5.12 -3.58 6.52
C GLN A 91 -6.62 -3.23 6.64
N THR A 92 -7.13 -2.36 5.78
CA THR A 92 -8.56 -2.02 5.70
C THR A 92 -9.39 -3.25 5.35
N LEU A 93 -9.02 -4.00 4.31
CA LEU A 93 -9.70 -5.25 3.91
C LEU A 93 -9.72 -6.29 5.04
N ARG A 94 -8.65 -6.39 5.84
CA ARG A 94 -8.62 -7.27 7.01
C ARG A 94 -9.65 -6.87 8.05
N SER A 95 -9.75 -5.57 8.35
CA SER A 95 -10.73 -5.04 9.29
C SER A 95 -12.16 -5.23 8.80
N GLN A 96 -12.42 -4.99 7.50
CA GLN A 96 -13.72 -5.25 6.86
C GLN A 96 -14.09 -6.74 6.94
N ASN A 97 -13.17 -7.65 6.63
CA ASN A 97 -13.42 -9.09 6.73
C ASN A 97 -13.71 -9.54 8.19
N ALA A 98 -12.98 -9.01 9.17
CA ALA A 98 -13.26 -9.28 10.57
C ALA A 98 -14.65 -8.77 11.00
N MET A 99 -15.04 -7.57 10.55
CA MET A 99 -16.37 -7.01 10.77
C MET A 99 -17.45 -7.86 10.10
N ALA A 100 -17.26 -8.30 8.87
CA ALA A 100 -18.20 -9.17 8.16
C ALA A 100 -18.39 -10.52 8.88
N GLN A 101 -17.32 -11.12 9.42
CA GLN A 101 -17.41 -12.33 10.23
C GLN A 101 -18.17 -12.09 11.54
N ALA A 102 -17.91 -10.98 12.23
CA ALA A 102 -18.61 -10.60 13.45
C ALA A 102 -20.11 -10.36 13.16
N MET A 103 -20.42 -9.60 12.11
CA MET A 103 -21.78 -9.34 11.64
C MET A 103 -22.50 -10.64 11.31
N LYS A 104 -21.87 -11.60 10.61
CA LYS A 104 -22.46 -12.92 10.36
C LYS A 104 -22.82 -13.67 11.64
N GLY A 105 -21.99 -13.56 12.69
CA GLY A 105 -22.29 -14.10 14.02
C GLY A 105 -23.49 -13.41 14.67
N VAL A 106 -23.53 -12.08 14.62
CA VAL A 106 -24.64 -11.26 15.14
C VAL A 106 -25.94 -11.54 14.39
N THR A 107 -25.92 -11.62 13.06
CA THR A 107 -27.10 -11.94 12.24
C THR A 107 -27.61 -13.35 12.53
N ARG A 108 -26.73 -14.34 12.77
CA ARG A 108 -27.15 -15.69 13.20
C ARG A 108 -27.78 -15.66 14.59
N ALA A 109 -27.20 -14.92 15.53
CA ALA A 109 -27.77 -14.75 16.87
C ALA A 109 -29.14 -14.04 16.79
N MET A 110 -29.25 -12.97 16.00
CA MET A 110 -30.51 -12.28 15.72
C MET A 110 -31.53 -13.17 15.03
N ALA A 111 -31.14 -14.00 14.06
CA ALA A 111 -32.06 -14.95 13.41
C ALA A 111 -32.55 -16.03 14.40
N SER A 112 -31.68 -16.49 15.30
CA SER A 112 -32.04 -17.41 16.38
C SER A 112 -32.95 -16.75 17.41
N MET A 113 -32.77 -15.45 17.67
CA MET A 113 -33.59 -14.65 18.59
C MET A 113 -34.93 -14.23 17.97
N ASN A 114 -34.98 -13.99 16.65
CA ASN A 114 -36.19 -13.71 15.86
C ASN A 114 -37.15 -14.90 15.80
N ARG A 115 -36.60 -16.12 15.87
CA ARG A 115 -37.44 -17.33 16.06
C ARG A 115 -38.16 -17.33 17.41
N GLN A 116 -37.76 -16.49 18.36
CA GLN A 116 -38.34 -16.39 19.71
C GLN A 116 -39.04 -15.04 20.00
N LEU A 117 -38.81 -13.99 19.22
CA LEU A 117 -39.40 -12.65 19.43
C LEU A 117 -39.83 -12.00 18.09
N ASN A 118 -41.04 -11.45 18.07
CA ASN A 118 -41.78 -10.96 16.90
C ASN A 118 -41.08 -9.88 16.05
N LEU A 119 -41.43 -9.88 14.76
CA LEU A 119 -40.71 -9.40 13.56
C LEU A 119 -40.44 -7.89 13.26
N PRO A 120 -40.93 -6.83 13.96
CA PRO A 120 -40.79 -5.45 13.42
C PRO A 120 -39.39 -4.80 13.48
N GLN A 121 -38.51 -5.21 14.40
CA GLN A 121 -37.26 -4.49 14.66
C GLN A 121 -36.10 -4.89 13.73
N ILE A 122 -36.15 -6.09 13.13
CA ILE A 122 -35.07 -6.60 12.25
C ILE A 122 -35.06 -5.92 10.88
N GLN A 123 -36.23 -5.54 10.35
CA GLN A 123 -36.30 -4.77 9.10
C GLN A 123 -35.60 -3.42 9.23
N ARG A 124 -35.71 -2.74 10.38
CA ARG A 124 -34.97 -1.50 10.65
C ARG A 124 -33.46 -1.72 10.68
N ILE A 125 -32.99 -2.80 11.29
CA ILE A 125 -31.55 -3.07 11.40
C ILE A 125 -30.94 -3.42 10.04
N LEU A 126 -31.66 -4.16 9.20
CA LEU A 126 -31.23 -4.45 7.82
C LEU A 126 -31.22 -3.18 6.96
N GLN A 127 -32.24 -2.31 7.08
CA GLN A 127 -32.25 -1.02 6.37
C GLN A 127 -31.14 -0.07 6.84
N GLU A 128 -30.87 -0.03 8.14
CA GLU A 128 -29.77 0.79 8.68
C GLU A 128 -28.42 0.24 8.21
N PHE A 129 -28.28 -1.08 8.09
CA PHE A 129 -27.06 -1.71 7.55
C PHE A 129 -26.85 -1.38 6.07
N GLU A 130 -27.88 -1.52 5.22
CA GLU A 130 -27.80 -1.13 3.80
C GLU A 130 -27.37 0.33 3.65
N LYS A 131 -28.00 1.23 4.42
CA LYS A 131 -27.69 2.66 4.40
C LYS A 131 -26.25 2.96 4.84
N GLN A 132 -25.75 2.29 5.88
CA GLN A 132 -24.36 2.47 6.31
C GLN A 132 -23.36 1.87 5.32
N SER A 133 -23.72 0.79 4.62
CA SER A 133 -22.90 0.19 3.58
C SER A 133 -22.78 1.12 2.37
N GLU A 134 -23.88 1.71 1.90
CA GLU A 134 -23.85 2.72 0.83
C GLU A 134 -23.02 3.95 1.20
N ILE A 135 -23.14 4.44 2.44
CA ILE A 135 -22.31 5.55 2.93
C ILE A 135 -20.83 5.18 2.96
N MET A 136 -20.50 3.91 3.24
CA MET A 136 -19.12 3.43 3.23
C MET A 136 -18.56 3.35 1.81
N ASP A 137 -19.34 2.83 0.86
CA ASP A 137 -18.96 2.75 -0.56
C ASP A 137 -18.73 4.15 -1.15
N MET A 138 -19.63 5.10 -0.87
CA MET A 138 -19.45 6.51 -1.25
C MET A 138 -18.18 7.13 -0.64
N LYS A 139 -17.85 6.80 0.61
CA LYS A 139 -16.61 7.30 1.26
C LYS A 139 -15.36 6.69 0.66
N GLU A 140 -15.41 5.44 0.22
CA GLU A 140 -14.33 4.82 -0.54
C GLU A 140 -14.15 5.50 -1.91
N GLU A 141 -15.24 5.83 -2.59
CA GLU A 141 -15.23 6.53 -3.88
C GLU A 141 -14.63 7.94 -3.74
N VAL A 142 -15.13 8.74 -2.79
CA VAL A 142 -14.57 10.09 -2.50
C VAL A 142 -13.11 10.03 -2.04
N MET A 143 -12.71 8.97 -1.35
CA MET A 143 -11.31 8.80 -0.91
C MET A 143 -10.41 8.34 -2.06
N ASN A 144 -10.92 7.56 -3.01
CA ASN A 144 -10.17 7.25 -4.24
C ASN A 144 -10.04 8.50 -5.11
N ASP A 145 -11.10 9.30 -5.28
CA ASP A 145 -11.05 10.56 -6.04
C ASP A 145 -10.05 11.55 -5.42
N ALA A 146 -9.99 11.64 -4.08
CA ALA A 146 -9.01 12.50 -3.40
C ALA A 146 -7.56 11.96 -3.47
N ILE A 147 -7.39 10.65 -3.67
CA ILE A 147 -6.08 10.04 -3.90
C ILE A 147 -5.65 10.23 -5.35
N ASP A 148 -6.57 10.08 -6.30
CA ASP A 148 -6.32 10.31 -7.73
C ASP A 148 -6.03 11.79 -8.00
N ASP A 149 -6.77 12.75 -7.41
CA ASP A 149 -6.45 14.19 -7.48
C ASP A 149 -5.07 14.53 -6.86
N ALA A 150 -4.69 13.84 -5.78
CA ALA A 150 -3.39 14.03 -5.15
C ALA A 150 -2.23 13.36 -5.92
N MET A 151 -2.53 12.41 -6.81
CA MET A 151 -1.57 11.75 -7.68
C MET A 151 -1.47 12.42 -9.06
N GLU A 152 -2.56 12.94 -9.63
CA GLU A 152 -2.56 13.74 -10.86
C GLU A 152 -1.82 15.07 -10.69
N GLY A 153 -1.79 15.64 -9.48
CA GLY A 153 -1.01 16.85 -9.16
C GLY A 153 0.52 16.71 -9.24
N ASP A 154 1.06 15.50 -9.46
CA ASP A 154 2.51 15.24 -9.58
C ASP A 154 2.90 14.69 -10.98
N GLU A 155 1.93 14.45 -11.88
CA GLU A 155 2.18 13.95 -13.25
C GLU A 155 2.28 15.07 -14.31
N ASP A 156 1.82 16.29 -14.03
CA ASP A 156 1.80 17.40 -15.01
C ASP A 156 3.11 18.23 -15.12
N GLU A 157 4.18 17.88 -14.38
CA GLU A 157 5.50 18.56 -14.49
C GLU A 157 6.56 17.79 -15.31
N GLU A 158 6.25 16.62 -15.91
CA GLU A 158 7.24 15.85 -16.69
C GLU A 158 7.25 16.09 -18.23
N GLU A 159 6.42 17.00 -18.78
CA GLU A 159 6.42 17.35 -20.22
C GLU A 159 6.79 18.80 -20.59
N ARG A 160 7.64 19.50 -19.82
CA ARG A 160 8.23 20.79 -20.27
C ARG A 160 9.74 20.91 -20.07
#